data_AF-A0A934WR84-F1
#
_entry.id   AF-A0A934WR84-F1
#
_cell.length_a   1.000
_cell.length_b   1.000
_cell.length_c   1.000
_cell.angle_alpha   90.00
_cell.angle_beta   90.00
_cell.angle_gamma   90.00
#
_symmetry.space_group_name_H-M   'P 1'
#
loop_
_entity.id
_entity.type
_entity.pdbx_description
1 polymer ?
#
loop_
_entity_poly.entity_id
_entity_poly.type
_entity_poly.pdbx_seq_one_letter_code
_entity_poly.pdbx_strand_id
1 'polypeptide(L)'
;MFDIQSFIEAVFQSNITNFSERVSTCQIEITVSKSHLPVYNDLINCINAISFKNKVQIDITNPDEEVLFLSDSDKKSECEYNDYLSHAEEDDDFDVLISIEKVIVDNRFVVYNYKAFTEDILDNSIFEIMAVFSNFLQERDSLIVYVLDESIFWSTKTVMFTSNSDSCFAESINRASRIETCSLSSFFQSTGNFKLLPDDFDIINNTKNNPYKTVFNRLRTILSICYIASSSTIDNTHVKCIINGQRSITFERRLEDVNNSKTLYDIYIWIFTDGNIVDKAVIARNIISLHCKYCSILDIDSSVFISIISSYRLYLKENVSQYLEAKTKVSEFISTIGSKMTESAYELLNDFKKNIIAIFSFFLTVILVNVVSEHPLENLLTREITVIMELILLGSLAYYFISLIQSISRVKGIQKSYYSLRSNYVGVFLPEEIDDIFNKDNVFSENQEVVKKNLILFSAIWIGFVIIAFITIEMTSSDPVFRPYINRLFAEC
;
A
#
# COMPACT_ATOMS: atom_id res chain seq x y z
N MET A 1 23.21 -41.04 -5.38
CA MET A 1 23.14 -40.87 -6.83
C MET A 1 22.71 -42.21 -7.40
N PHE A 2 21.57 -42.25 -8.06
CA PHE A 2 20.98 -43.48 -8.58
C PHE A 2 21.08 -43.40 -10.10
N ASP A 3 22.00 -44.16 -10.66
CA ASP A 3 22.13 -44.27 -12.11
C ASP A 3 21.15 -45.34 -12.60
N ILE A 4 20.01 -44.88 -13.11
CA ILE A 4 18.97 -45.78 -13.64
C ILE A 4 19.48 -46.58 -14.83
N GLN A 5 20.39 -46.05 -15.64
CA GLN A 5 20.91 -46.77 -16.80
C GLN A 5 21.70 -47.99 -16.34
N SER A 6 22.69 -47.80 -15.48
CA SER A 6 23.47 -48.90 -14.90
C SER A 6 22.59 -49.91 -14.15
N PHE A 7 21.54 -49.44 -13.46
CA PHE A 7 20.59 -50.32 -12.76
C PHE A 7 19.80 -51.20 -13.73
N ILE A 8 19.26 -50.61 -14.80
CA ILE A 8 18.47 -51.33 -15.80
C ILE A 8 19.34 -52.32 -16.60
N GLU A 9 20.55 -51.91 -17.02
CA GLU A 9 21.49 -52.80 -17.71
C GLU A 9 21.89 -54.01 -16.84
N ALA A 10 21.98 -53.82 -15.52
CA ALA A 10 22.23 -54.92 -14.58
C ALA A 10 21.03 -55.86 -14.41
N VAL A 11 19.80 -55.33 -14.42
CA VAL A 11 18.57 -56.13 -14.29
C VAL A 11 18.36 -56.99 -15.55
N PHE A 12 18.43 -56.38 -16.74
CA PHE A 12 18.17 -57.05 -18.02
C PHE A 12 19.40 -57.70 -18.66
N GLN A 13 20.58 -57.56 -18.05
CA GLN A 13 21.86 -58.09 -18.54
C GLN A 13 22.15 -57.75 -20.01
N SER A 14 21.64 -56.60 -20.46
CA SER A 14 21.77 -56.09 -21.82
C SER A 14 21.97 -54.58 -21.80
N ASN A 15 22.58 -54.04 -22.86
CA ASN A 15 22.81 -52.61 -22.97
C ASN A 15 21.51 -51.90 -23.41
N ILE A 16 21.29 -50.69 -22.90
CA ILE A 16 20.18 -49.84 -23.34
C ILE A 16 20.42 -49.43 -24.81
N THR A 17 19.40 -49.62 -25.64
CA THR A 17 19.43 -49.23 -27.06
C THR A 17 19.08 -47.76 -27.25
N ASN A 18 18.13 -47.26 -26.46
CA ASN A 18 17.72 -45.86 -26.46
C ASN A 18 17.27 -45.40 -25.06
N PHE A 19 17.66 -44.18 -24.70
CA PHE A 19 17.21 -43.51 -23.47
C PHE A 19 16.65 -42.14 -23.85
N SER A 20 15.36 -41.93 -23.60
CA SER A 20 14.71 -40.64 -23.83
C SER A 20 14.13 -40.08 -22.53
N GLU A 21 14.42 -38.81 -22.26
CA GLU A 21 13.82 -38.06 -21.16
C GLU A 21 13.11 -36.83 -21.75
N ARG A 22 11.82 -36.70 -21.44
CA ARG A 22 10.94 -35.59 -21.82
C ARG A 22 10.34 -34.95 -20.58
N VAL A 23 9.74 -33.76 -20.66
CA VAL A 23 9.12 -33.09 -19.49
C VAL A 23 8.14 -34.00 -18.73
N SER A 24 7.27 -34.75 -19.41
CA SER A 24 6.24 -35.58 -18.77
C SER A 24 6.59 -37.07 -18.69
N THR A 25 7.55 -37.57 -19.46
CA THR A 25 7.83 -39.00 -19.59
C THR A 25 9.32 -39.31 -19.63
N CYS A 26 9.71 -40.49 -19.16
CA CYS A 26 11.03 -41.09 -19.41
C CYS A 26 10.81 -42.46 -20.05
N GLN A 27 11.58 -42.77 -21.10
CA GLN A 27 11.48 -44.02 -21.85
C GLN A 27 12.86 -44.65 -22.00
N ILE A 28 12.93 -45.95 -21.75
CA ILE A 28 14.15 -46.75 -21.89
C ILE A 28 13.81 -47.95 -22.77
N GLU A 29 14.56 -48.12 -23.85
CA GLU A 29 14.42 -49.23 -24.78
C GLU A 29 15.62 -50.17 -24.64
N ILE A 30 15.36 -51.47 -24.69
CA ILE A 30 16.36 -52.53 -24.53
C ILE A 30 15.96 -53.67 -25.46
N THR A 31 16.93 -54.28 -26.11
CA THR A 31 16.74 -55.58 -26.78
C THR A 31 17.52 -56.63 -25.99
N VAL A 32 16.85 -57.73 -25.63
CA VAL A 32 17.40 -58.75 -24.72
C VAL A 32 17.00 -60.14 -25.18
N SER A 33 17.93 -61.09 -25.15
CA SER A 33 17.61 -62.49 -25.45
C SER A 33 16.80 -63.12 -24.32
N LYS A 34 15.95 -64.11 -24.63
CA LYS A 34 15.12 -64.80 -23.63
C LYS A 34 15.91 -65.29 -22.42
N SER A 35 17.11 -65.84 -22.64
CA SER A 35 18.02 -66.33 -21.60
C SER A 35 18.46 -65.29 -20.57
N HIS A 36 18.40 -63.99 -20.92
CA HIS A 36 18.79 -62.87 -20.07
C HIS A 36 17.58 -62.09 -19.52
N LEU A 37 16.34 -62.46 -19.89
CA LEU A 37 15.15 -61.82 -19.33
C LEU A 37 15.06 -62.07 -17.81
N PRO A 38 14.75 -61.04 -17.00
CA PRO A 38 14.62 -61.20 -15.56
C PRO A 38 13.44 -62.11 -15.20
N VAL A 39 13.51 -62.76 -14.04
CA VAL A 39 12.34 -63.46 -13.50
C VAL A 39 11.28 -62.44 -13.06
N TYR A 40 10.02 -62.87 -12.99
CA TYR A 40 8.88 -62.01 -12.68
C TYR A 40 9.10 -61.12 -11.43
N ASN A 41 9.61 -61.70 -10.34
CA ASN A 41 9.86 -60.94 -9.12
C ASN A 41 10.92 -59.84 -9.29
N ASP A 42 11.92 -60.05 -10.14
CA ASP A 42 12.95 -59.05 -10.43
C ASP A 42 12.39 -57.91 -11.27
N LEU A 43 11.46 -58.19 -12.20
CA LEU A 43 10.71 -57.15 -12.93
C LEU A 43 9.87 -56.29 -11.98
N ILE A 44 9.14 -56.91 -11.05
CA ILE A 44 8.35 -56.17 -10.05
C ILE A 44 9.25 -55.33 -9.12
N ASN A 45 10.39 -55.89 -8.70
CA ASN A 45 11.37 -55.16 -7.90
C ASN A 45 11.97 -53.99 -8.69
N CYS A 46 12.23 -54.17 -9.99
CA CYS A 46 12.68 -53.13 -10.89
C CYS A 46 11.68 -51.97 -10.98
N ILE A 47 10.40 -52.26 -11.25
CA ILE A 47 9.29 -51.27 -11.26
C ILE A 47 9.28 -50.46 -9.97
N ASN A 48 9.31 -51.14 -8.81
CA ASN A 48 9.29 -50.48 -7.50
C ASN A 48 10.53 -49.59 -7.27
N ALA A 49 11.71 -50.04 -7.71
CA ALA A 49 12.96 -49.34 -7.51
C ALA A 49 13.08 -48.05 -8.35
N ILE A 50 12.51 -48.04 -9.57
CA ILE A 50 12.58 -46.89 -10.49
C ILE A 50 11.34 -46.00 -10.46
N SER A 51 10.27 -46.41 -9.75
CA SER A 51 9.03 -45.62 -9.69
C SER A 51 9.26 -44.24 -9.08
N PHE A 52 9.87 -44.16 -7.90
CA PHE A 52 9.94 -42.90 -7.13
C PHE A 52 8.57 -42.17 -7.02
N LYS A 53 7.47 -42.94 -6.88
CA LYS A 53 6.06 -42.50 -6.90
C LYS A 53 5.52 -42.07 -8.28
N ASN A 54 6.31 -42.21 -9.35
CA ASN A 54 5.84 -42.11 -10.73
C ASN A 54 5.15 -43.39 -11.18
N LYS A 55 4.36 -43.30 -12.25
CA LYS A 55 3.73 -44.50 -12.82
C LYS A 55 4.70 -45.15 -13.79
N VAL A 56 4.98 -46.42 -13.57
CA VAL A 56 5.92 -47.20 -14.39
C VAL A 56 5.17 -48.33 -15.09
N GLN A 57 5.52 -48.53 -16.35
CA GLN A 57 5.04 -49.62 -17.19
C GLN A 57 6.23 -50.23 -17.93
N ILE A 58 6.27 -51.55 -18.02
CA ILE A 58 7.23 -52.32 -18.81
C ILE A 58 6.43 -53.08 -19.87
N ASP A 59 6.76 -52.84 -21.13
CA ASP A 59 6.18 -53.51 -22.28
C ASP A 59 7.23 -54.45 -22.85
N ILE A 60 6.93 -55.74 -22.90
CA ILE A 60 7.85 -56.78 -23.39
C ILE A 60 7.24 -57.34 -24.68
N THR A 61 7.90 -57.10 -25.81
CA THR A 61 7.45 -57.54 -27.14
C THR A 61 8.25 -58.76 -27.58
N ASN A 62 7.56 -59.83 -27.98
CA ASN A 62 8.19 -61.05 -28.48
C ASN A 62 8.42 -60.99 -30.00
N PRO A 63 9.11 -61.99 -30.60
CA PRO A 63 9.34 -62.02 -32.05
C PRO A 63 8.07 -62.10 -32.91
N ASP A 64 6.96 -62.58 -32.34
CA ASP A 64 5.65 -62.65 -33.00
C ASP A 64 4.85 -61.33 -32.92
N GLU A 65 5.48 -60.25 -32.44
CA GLU A 65 4.89 -58.93 -32.21
C GLU A 65 3.76 -58.90 -31.16
N GLU A 66 3.63 -59.94 -30.33
CA GLU A 66 2.77 -59.91 -29.15
C GLU A 66 3.43 -59.10 -28.03
N VAL A 67 2.63 -58.39 -27.24
CA VAL A 67 3.13 -57.51 -26.17
C VAL A 67 2.54 -57.92 -24.83
N LEU A 68 3.43 -58.15 -23.86
CA LEU A 68 3.06 -58.29 -22.46
C LEU A 68 3.29 -56.97 -21.71
N PHE A 69 2.25 -56.48 -21.03
CA PHE A 69 2.28 -55.25 -20.24
C PHE A 69 2.39 -55.57 -18.75
N LEU A 70 3.33 -54.93 -18.07
CA LEU A 70 3.50 -54.98 -16.61
C LEU A 70 3.53 -53.57 -16.05
N SER A 71 2.59 -53.23 -15.16
CA SER A 71 2.58 -51.91 -14.52
C SER A 71 2.36 -52.01 -13.02
N ASP A 72 2.56 -50.88 -12.33
CA ASP A 72 2.26 -50.78 -10.90
C ASP A 72 0.77 -51.01 -10.59
N SER A 73 -0.12 -50.67 -11.53
CA SER A 73 -1.58 -50.76 -11.39
C SER A 73 -2.20 -52.06 -11.91
N ASP A 74 -1.55 -52.73 -12.87
CA ASP A 74 -2.01 -53.99 -13.47
C ASP A 74 -0.85 -54.99 -13.47
N LYS A 75 -0.76 -55.74 -12.37
CA LYS A 75 0.25 -56.77 -12.16
C LYS A 75 -0.30 -58.08 -12.72
N LYS A 76 0.07 -58.41 -13.95
CA LYS A 76 -0.12 -59.75 -14.52
C LYS A 76 0.45 -60.79 -13.55
N SER A 77 -0.18 -61.96 -13.44
CA SER A 77 0.33 -63.00 -12.55
C SER A 77 1.67 -63.55 -13.06
N GLU A 78 2.48 -64.10 -12.14
CA GLU A 78 3.72 -64.81 -12.52
C GLU A 78 3.44 -65.96 -13.50
N CYS A 79 2.27 -66.60 -13.40
CA CYS A 79 1.84 -67.61 -14.35
C CYS A 79 1.65 -67.05 -15.76
N GLU A 80 1.00 -65.87 -15.90
CA GLU A 80 0.81 -65.21 -17.19
C GLU A 80 2.15 -64.81 -17.83
N TYR A 81 3.10 -64.33 -17.05
CA TYR A 81 4.45 -64.02 -17.53
C TYR A 81 5.17 -65.27 -18.06
N ASN A 82 5.16 -66.35 -17.28
CA ASN A 82 5.83 -67.60 -17.67
C ASN A 82 5.15 -68.27 -18.87
N ASP A 83 3.81 -68.19 -18.96
CA ASP A 83 3.05 -68.68 -20.11
C ASP A 83 3.43 -67.90 -21.38
N TYR A 84 3.47 -66.57 -21.29
CA TYR A 84 3.93 -65.70 -22.38
C TYR A 84 5.34 -66.07 -22.88
N LEU A 85 6.30 -66.25 -21.97
CA LEU A 85 7.67 -66.65 -22.33
C LEU A 85 7.75 -68.04 -22.96
N SER A 86 6.82 -68.95 -22.66
CA SER A 86 6.85 -70.33 -23.17
C SER A 86 6.64 -70.44 -24.68
N HIS A 87 6.11 -69.38 -25.31
CA HIS A 87 5.84 -69.31 -26.74
C HIS A 87 7.09 -68.97 -27.59
N ALA A 88 8.22 -68.62 -26.98
CA ALA A 88 9.47 -68.26 -27.66
C ALA A 88 10.62 -69.27 -27.43
N GLU A 89 11.59 -69.34 -28.33
CA GLU A 89 12.83 -70.11 -28.20
C GLU A 89 13.87 -69.40 -27.30
N GLU A 90 14.90 -70.10 -26.82
CA GLU A 90 15.91 -69.49 -25.90
C GLU A 90 16.80 -68.43 -26.56
N ASP A 91 17.01 -68.53 -27.86
CA ASP A 91 17.83 -67.61 -28.66
C ASP A 91 17.00 -66.43 -29.23
N ASP A 92 15.70 -66.37 -28.93
CA ASP A 92 14.83 -65.29 -29.40
C ASP A 92 15.11 -63.98 -28.65
N ASP A 93 15.16 -62.89 -29.41
CA ASP A 93 15.30 -61.54 -28.89
C ASP A 93 13.92 -60.93 -28.58
N PHE A 94 13.86 -60.20 -27.47
CA PHE A 94 12.69 -59.47 -27.01
C PHE A 94 13.01 -57.98 -26.95
N ASP A 95 12.06 -57.16 -27.38
CA ASP A 95 12.13 -55.71 -27.26
C ASP A 95 11.38 -55.27 -26.00
N VAL A 96 12.10 -54.62 -25.09
CA VAL A 96 11.58 -54.14 -23.82
C VAL A 96 11.53 -52.60 -23.83
N LEU A 97 10.34 -52.05 -23.63
CA LEU A 97 10.12 -50.62 -23.43
C LEU A 97 9.68 -50.36 -21.99
N ILE A 98 10.52 -49.63 -21.25
CA ILE A 98 10.17 -49.13 -19.92
C ILE A 98 9.70 -47.69 -20.07
N SER A 99 8.44 -47.44 -19.73
CA SER A 99 7.82 -46.12 -19.76
C SER A 99 7.51 -45.62 -18.35
N ILE A 100 7.97 -44.42 -18.04
CA ILE A 100 7.74 -43.74 -16.76
C ILE A 100 6.95 -42.46 -17.01
N GLU A 101 5.70 -42.39 -16.55
CA GLU A 101 4.88 -41.17 -16.56
C GLU A 101 5.15 -40.38 -15.27
N LYS A 102 5.75 -39.21 -15.42
CA LYS A 102 6.24 -38.40 -14.30
C LYS A 102 5.12 -37.57 -13.70
N VAL A 103 5.01 -37.61 -12.37
CA VAL A 103 4.01 -36.87 -11.61
C VAL A 103 4.66 -36.03 -10.52
N ILE A 104 4.00 -34.93 -10.14
CA ILE A 104 4.44 -34.11 -9.01
C ILE A 104 3.72 -34.62 -7.75
N VAL A 105 4.47 -35.15 -6.79
CA VAL A 105 3.94 -35.63 -5.51
C VAL A 105 4.65 -34.89 -4.38
N ASP A 106 3.90 -34.38 -3.40
CA ASP A 106 4.44 -33.62 -2.26
C ASP A 106 5.39 -32.48 -2.70
N ASN A 107 5.03 -31.75 -3.76
CA ASN A 107 5.84 -30.68 -4.38
C ASN A 107 7.23 -31.14 -4.86
N ARG A 108 7.38 -32.43 -5.17
CA ARG A 108 8.61 -33.02 -5.71
C ARG A 108 8.36 -33.61 -7.08
N PHE A 109 9.32 -33.41 -7.96
CA PHE A 109 9.34 -33.91 -9.32
C PHE A 109 10.67 -34.61 -9.58
N VAL A 110 10.66 -35.80 -10.16
CA VAL A 110 11.87 -36.61 -10.34
C VAL A 110 12.34 -36.52 -11.78
N VAL A 111 13.66 -36.38 -11.96
CA VAL A 111 14.33 -36.39 -13.27
C VAL A 111 15.36 -37.51 -13.28
N TYR A 112 15.25 -38.38 -14.28
CA TYR A 112 16.09 -39.57 -14.41
C TYR A 112 17.35 -39.32 -15.23
N ASN A 113 17.26 -38.43 -16.23
CA ASN A 113 18.42 -37.93 -16.97
C ASN A 113 18.43 -36.38 -17.03
N TYR A 114 19.31 -35.74 -16.25
CA TYR A 114 19.32 -34.27 -16.15
C TYR A 114 19.64 -33.58 -17.48
N LYS A 115 20.58 -34.14 -18.25
CA LYS A 115 21.02 -33.55 -19.51
C LYS A 115 19.89 -33.55 -20.53
N ALA A 116 19.28 -34.72 -20.77
CA ALA A 116 18.19 -34.86 -21.74
C ALA A 116 16.93 -34.08 -21.29
N PHE A 117 16.62 -34.05 -20.00
CA PHE A 117 15.55 -33.19 -19.46
C PHE A 117 15.80 -31.70 -19.71
N THR A 118 17.04 -31.27 -19.51
CA THR A 118 17.45 -29.88 -19.74
C THR A 118 17.35 -29.50 -21.21
N GLU A 119 17.84 -30.36 -22.11
CA GLU A 119 17.75 -30.18 -23.56
C GLU A 119 16.27 -30.12 -23.99
N ASP A 120 15.44 -31.06 -23.52
CA ASP A 120 14.00 -31.07 -23.82
C ASP A 120 13.30 -29.78 -23.40
N ILE A 121 13.62 -29.19 -22.24
CA ILE A 121 13.04 -27.91 -21.84
C ILE A 121 13.60 -26.75 -22.67
N LEU A 122 14.92 -26.66 -22.81
CA LEU A 122 15.58 -25.47 -23.37
C LEU A 122 15.49 -25.38 -24.91
N ASP A 123 15.14 -26.46 -25.58
CA ASP A 123 14.86 -26.48 -27.03
C ASP A 123 13.47 -25.88 -27.37
N ASN A 124 12.61 -25.68 -26.36
CA ASN A 124 11.32 -25.02 -26.55
C ASN A 124 11.44 -23.49 -26.63
N SER A 125 10.41 -22.84 -27.18
CA SER A 125 10.28 -21.39 -27.14
C SER A 125 10.11 -20.85 -25.72
N ILE A 126 10.46 -19.58 -25.48
CA ILE A 126 10.26 -18.95 -24.17
C ILE A 126 8.83 -19.05 -23.66
N PHE A 127 7.83 -18.99 -24.56
CA PHE A 127 6.41 -19.13 -24.19
C PHE A 127 6.08 -20.55 -23.69
N GLU A 128 6.57 -21.58 -24.37
CA GLU A 128 6.38 -22.98 -23.97
C GLU A 128 7.10 -23.28 -22.65
N ILE A 129 8.31 -22.73 -22.45
CA ILE A 129 9.01 -22.84 -21.16
C ILE A 129 8.18 -22.21 -20.04
N MET A 130 7.56 -21.04 -20.27
CA MET A 130 6.61 -20.46 -19.31
C MET A 130 5.43 -21.38 -19.03
N ALA A 131 4.88 -22.06 -20.04
CA ALA A 131 3.78 -23.00 -19.85
C ALA A 131 4.20 -24.19 -18.97
N VAL A 132 5.37 -24.77 -19.22
CA VAL A 132 5.94 -25.86 -18.42
C VAL A 132 6.07 -25.44 -16.95
N PHE A 133 6.72 -24.30 -16.69
CA PHE A 133 6.90 -23.84 -15.31
C PHE A 133 5.60 -23.38 -14.65
N SER A 134 4.63 -22.87 -15.42
CA SER A 134 3.30 -22.54 -14.90
C SER A 134 2.56 -23.80 -14.43
N ASN A 135 2.63 -24.90 -15.19
CA ASN A 135 2.04 -26.19 -14.79
C ASN A 135 2.73 -26.78 -13.57
N PHE A 136 4.06 -26.72 -13.54
CA PHE A 136 4.88 -27.13 -12.40
C PHE A 136 4.50 -26.40 -11.11
N LEU A 137 4.26 -25.09 -11.18
CA LEU A 137 3.96 -24.23 -10.03
C LEU A 137 2.45 -23.97 -9.81
N GLN A 138 1.58 -24.62 -10.57
CA GLN A 138 0.14 -24.45 -10.46
C GLN A 138 -0.32 -24.85 -9.05
N GLU A 139 -0.87 -23.89 -8.30
CA GLU A 139 -1.39 -24.08 -6.93
C GLU A 139 -0.32 -24.54 -5.92
N ARG A 140 0.96 -24.28 -6.20
CA ARG A 140 2.09 -24.64 -5.32
C ARG A 140 2.90 -23.41 -4.96
N ASP A 141 3.35 -23.34 -3.71
CA ASP A 141 4.29 -22.31 -3.26
C ASP A 141 5.74 -22.60 -3.68
N SER A 142 6.06 -23.87 -3.93
CA SER A 142 7.40 -24.27 -4.36
C SER A 142 7.42 -25.63 -5.06
N LEU A 143 8.49 -25.92 -5.79
CA LEU A 143 8.78 -27.19 -6.44
C LEU A 143 10.25 -27.59 -6.22
N ILE A 144 10.46 -28.85 -5.85
CA ILE A 144 11.79 -29.47 -5.79
C ILE A 144 11.89 -30.47 -6.94
N VAL A 145 12.79 -30.21 -7.88
CA VAL A 145 13.22 -31.14 -8.93
C VAL A 145 14.38 -31.97 -8.39
N TYR A 146 14.07 -33.24 -8.10
CA TYR A 146 15.02 -34.23 -7.61
C TYR A 146 15.70 -34.93 -8.79
N VAL A 147 17.01 -34.74 -8.91
CA VAL A 147 17.83 -35.25 -10.01
C VAL A 147 18.63 -36.47 -9.56
N LEU A 148 18.48 -37.58 -10.29
CA LEU A 148 19.03 -38.89 -9.88
C LEU A 148 20.47 -39.12 -10.36
N ASP A 149 20.77 -38.66 -11.58
CA ASP A 149 21.95 -39.02 -12.39
C ASP A 149 23.04 -37.95 -12.45
N GLU A 150 22.85 -36.79 -11.81
CA GLU A 150 23.87 -35.74 -11.76
C GLU A 150 23.92 -35.05 -10.39
N SER A 151 25.13 -34.80 -9.87
CA SER A 151 25.34 -34.07 -8.62
C SER A 151 25.17 -32.55 -8.81
N ILE A 152 23.91 -32.09 -8.78
CA ILE A 152 23.57 -30.67 -8.95
C ILE A 152 22.94 -30.06 -7.69
N PHE A 153 23.09 -28.73 -7.55
CA PHE A 153 22.34 -27.93 -6.59
C PHE A 153 22.25 -26.46 -7.05
N TRP A 154 21.05 -26.03 -7.44
CA TRP A 154 20.75 -24.62 -7.66
C TRP A 154 19.28 -24.34 -7.33
N SER A 155 18.97 -23.09 -6.97
CA SER A 155 17.61 -22.75 -6.56
C SER A 155 17.27 -21.29 -6.80
N THR A 156 15.98 -21.05 -7.05
CA THR A 156 15.30 -19.77 -6.86
C THR A 156 14.61 -19.77 -5.48
N LYS A 157 13.68 -18.85 -5.24
CA LYS A 157 12.86 -18.86 -4.00
C LYS A 157 11.79 -19.95 -4.01
N THR A 158 11.45 -20.48 -5.19
CA THR A 158 10.29 -21.35 -5.37
C THR A 158 10.61 -22.60 -6.19
N VAL A 159 11.70 -22.63 -6.94
CA VAL A 159 12.14 -23.80 -7.72
C VAL A 159 13.54 -24.20 -7.27
N MET A 160 13.75 -25.48 -7.00
CA MET A 160 15.05 -26.02 -6.60
C MET A 160 15.37 -27.26 -7.43
N PHE A 161 16.58 -27.33 -7.97
CA PHE A 161 17.12 -28.52 -8.60
C PHE A 161 18.21 -29.09 -7.70
N THR A 162 18.08 -30.35 -7.30
CA THR A 162 18.97 -30.96 -6.31
C THR A 162 19.08 -32.47 -6.48
N SER A 163 20.26 -33.01 -6.20
CA SER A 163 20.50 -34.45 -6.07
C SER A 163 20.36 -35.00 -4.64
N ASN A 164 20.06 -34.13 -3.67
CA ASN A 164 19.84 -34.51 -2.28
C ASN A 164 18.34 -34.63 -1.98
N SER A 165 17.91 -35.81 -1.54
CA SER A 165 16.51 -36.10 -1.23
C SER A 165 15.99 -35.26 -0.06
N ASP A 166 16.86 -34.86 0.86
CA ASP A 166 16.44 -34.20 2.10
C ASP A 166 16.43 -32.67 1.98
N SER A 167 16.72 -32.15 0.79
CA SER A 167 16.70 -30.72 0.50
C SER A 167 15.33 -30.10 0.77
N CYS A 168 15.35 -28.88 1.32
CA CYS A 168 14.20 -28.05 1.58
C CYS A 168 14.53 -26.57 1.35
N PHE A 169 13.50 -25.74 1.16
CA PHE A 169 13.69 -24.29 1.08
C PHE A 169 13.94 -23.71 2.47
N ALA A 170 15.02 -22.94 2.63
CA ALA A 170 15.33 -22.25 3.89
C ALA A 170 14.34 -21.10 4.16
N GLU A 171 13.98 -20.36 3.11
CA GLU A 171 12.99 -19.28 3.14
C GLU A 171 12.13 -19.40 1.88
N SER A 172 10.83 -19.61 2.05
CA SER A 172 9.87 -19.63 0.94
C SER A 172 9.03 -18.36 0.93
N ILE A 173 8.83 -17.78 -0.25
CA ILE A 173 7.81 -16.74 -0.41
C ILE A 173 6.42 -17.37 -0.39
N ASN A 174 5.44 -16.68 0.17
CA ASN A 174 4.04 -17.03 -0.03
C ASN A 174 3.65 -16.59 -1.44
N ARG A 175 3.64 -17.53 -2.40
CA ARG A 175 3.41 -17.20 -3.82
C ARG A 175 1.99 -16.71 -4.04
N ALA A 176 1.01 -17.33 -3.38
CA ALA A 176 -0.39 -16.93 -3.48
C ALA A 176 -0.59 -15.45 -3.07
N SER A 177 -0.04 -15.05 -1.92
CA SER A 177 -0.09 -13.67 -1.44
C SER A 177 0.67 -12.70 -2.35
N ARG A 178 1.81 -13.12 -2.92
CA ARG A 178 2.57 -12.30 -3.87
C ARG A 178 1.79 -12.07 -5.18
N ILE A 179 1.16 -13.11 -5.72
CA ILE A 179 0.30 -13.00 -6.92
C ILE A 179 -0.88 -12.06 -6.65
N GLU A 180 -1.55 -12.20 -5.51
CA GLU A 180 -2.65 -11.32 -5.11
C GLU A 180 -2.18 -9.86 -5.00
N THR A 181 -1.06 -9.64 -4.30
CA THR A 181 -0.42 -8.32 -4.15
C THR A 181 -0.09 -7.68 -5.49
N CYS A 182 0.45 -8.46 -6.43
CA CYS A 182 0.73 -8.00 -7.78
C CYS A 182 -0.54 -7.58 -8.55
N SER A 183 -1.64 -8.31 -8.37
CA SER A 183 -2.92 -8.02 -9.03
C SER A 183 -3.59 -6.71 -8.54
N LEU A 184 -3.24 -6.23 -7.34
CA LEU A 184 -3.80 -4.98 -6.79
C LEU A 184 -3.35 -3.73 -7.56
N SER A 185 -2.17 -3.76 -8.19
CA SER A 185 -1.60 -2.58 -8.86
C SER A 185 -1.35 -2.77 -10.35
N SER A 186 -1.27 -4.00 -10.86
CA SER A 186 -0.96 -4.30 -12.26
C SER A 186 -2.03 -5.18 -12.91
N PHE A 187 -2.46 -4.80 -14.11
CA PHE A 187 -3.38 -5.59 -14.90
C PHE A 187 -2.63 -6.48 -15.91
N PHE A 188 -2.16 -7.63 -15.44
CA PHE A 188 -1.50 -8.63 -16.29
C PHE A 188 -2.54 -9.62 -16.85
N GLN A 189 -2.91 -9.46 -18.12
CA GLN A 189 -4.00 -10.21 -18.75
C GLN A 189 -3.69 -11.71 -18.89
N SER A 190 -2.42 -12.07 -19.08
CA SER A 190 -2.02 -13.46 -19.24
C SER A 190 -1.93 -14.24 -17.91
N THR A 191 -2.33 -13.66 -16.77
CA THR A 191 -2.39 -14.36 -15.47
C THR A 191 -3.31 -15.57 -15.46
N GLY A 192 -4.35 -15.57 -16.30
CA GLY A 192 -5.22 -16.74 -16.50
C GLY A 192 -4.50 -17.91 -17.15
N ASN A 193 -3.48 -17.64 -17.97
CA ASN A 193 -2.69 -18.65 -18.69
C ASN A 193 -1.39 -19.00 -17.94
N PHE A 194 -0.80 -18.04 -17.23
CA PHE A 194 0.48 -18.17 -16.53
C PHE A 194 0.39 -17.62 -15.11
N LYS A 195 0.39 -18.51 -14.12
CA LYS A 195 0.50 -18.13 -12.69
C LYS A 195 1.97 -18.10 -12.26
N LEU A 196 2.74 -17.21 -12.88
CA LEU A 196 4.19 -17.08 -12.70
C LEU A 196 4.57 -15.72 -12.10
N LEU A 197 5.64 -15.72 -11.32
CA LEU A 197 6.25 -14.56 -10.68
C LEU A 197 7.70 -14.39 -11.13
N PRO A 198 8.25 -13.16 -11.14
CA PRO A 198 9.68 -12.95 -11.33
C PRO A 198 10.54 -13.71 -10.32
N ASP A 199 10.08 -13.84 -9.07
CA ASP A 199 10.74 -14.60 -8.00
C ASP A 199 10.94 -16.08 -8.36
N ASP A 200 10.09 -16.65 -9.23
CA ASP A 200 10.18 -18.05 -9.65
C ASP A 200 11.45 -18.33 -10.48
N PHE A 201 11.99 -17.30 -11.12
CA PHE A 201 13.13 -17.38 -12.04
C PHE A 201 14.37 -16.63 -11.54
N ASP A 202 14.34 -16.04 -10.34
CA ASP A 202 15.50 -15.39 -9.74
C ASP A 202 16.41 -16.41 -9.05
N ILE A 203 17.50 -16.78 -9.71
CA ILE A 203 18.46 -17.76 -9.19
C ILE A 203 19.27 -17.16 -8.04
N ILE A 204 19.08 -17.69 -6.83
CA ILE A 204 19.77 -17.27 -5.60
C ILE A 204 21.02 -18.13 -5.39
N ASN A 205 20.85 -19.44 -5.43
CA ASN A 205 21.94 -20.41 -5.33
C ASN A 205 22.23 -20.94 -6.73
N ASN A 206 23.47 -20.81 -7.19
CA ASN A 206 23.81 -21.18 -8.55
C ASN A 206 25.04 -22.09 -8.61
N THR A 207 25.03 -23.03 -9.54
CA THR A 207 26.21 -23.83 -9.91
C THR A 207 27.02 -23.13 -11.00
N LYS A 208 28.30 -23.51 -11.13
CA LYS A 208 29.08 -23.19 -12.33
C LYS A 208 28.41 -23.86 -13.53
N ASN A 209 28.19 -23.09 -14.61
CA ASN A 209 27.58 -23.55 -15.86
C ASN A 209 26.11 -24.00 -15.77
N ASN A 210 25.29 -23.42 -14.89
CA ASN A 210 23.85 -23.68 -14.89
C ASN A 210 23.21 -23.35 -16.27
N PRO A 211 22.66 -24.35 -16.98
CA PRO A 211 22.12 -24.17 -18.33
C PRO A 211 20.87 -23.27 -18.37
N TYR A 212 20.10 -23.22 -17.28
CA TYR A 212 18.89 -22.41 -17.17
C TYR A 212 19.17 -20.91 -16.96
N LYS A 213 20.41 -20.52 -16.62
CA LYS A 213 20.74 -19.15 -16.19
C LYS A 213 20.28 -18.09 -17.18
N THR A 214 20.50 -18.28 -18.47
CA THR A 214 20.14 -17.27 -19.48
C THR A 214 18.63 -17.14 -19.63
N VAL A 215 17.93 -18.27 -19.77
CA VAL A 215 16.47 -18.31 -19.93
C VAL A 215 15.75 -17.79 -18.68
N PHE A 216 16.18 -18.20 -17.48
CA PHE A 216 15.58 -17.74 -16.23
C PHE A 216 15.76 -16.24 -16.01
N ASN A 217 16.94 -15.70 -16.28
CA ASN A 217 17.17 -14.24 -16.19
C ASN A 217 16.29 -13.45 -17.18
N ARG A 218 16.06 -14.00 -18.38
CA ARG A 218 15.15 -13.44 -19.38
C ARG A 218 13.70 -13.47 -18.88
N LEU A 219 13.21 -14.63 -18.44
CA LEU A 219 11.86 -14.80 -17.87
C LEU A 219 11.61 -13.89 -16.67
N ARG A 220 12.57 -13.80 -15.74
CA ARG A 220 12.54 -12.86 -14.61
C ARG A 220 12.35 -11.43 -15.11
N THR A 221 13.08 -11.02 -16.14
CA THR A 221 13.00 -9.66 -16.69
C THR A 221 11.64 -9.41 -17.37
N ILE A 222 11.18 -10.35 -18.22
CA ILE A 222 9.87 -10.27 -18.89
C ILE A 222 8.75 -10.07 -17.86
N LEU A 223 8.69 -10.96 -16.87
CA LEU A 223 7.67 -10.91 -15.82
C LEU A 223 7.80 -9.64 -14.97
N SER A 224 9.02 -9.18 -14.67
CA SER A 224 9.22 -7.94 -13.89
C SER A 224 8.62 -6.75 -14.62
N ILE A 225 8.84 -6.62 -15.94
CA ILE A 225 8.23 -5.54 -16.74
C ILE A 225 6.71 -5.67 -16.73
N CYS A 226 6.18 -6.90 -16.88
CA CYS A 226 4.74 -7.14 -16.89
C CYS A 226 4.06 -6.66 -15.60
N TYR A 227 4.65 -6.95 -14.44
CA TYR A 227 4.11 -6.55 -13.13
C TYR A 227 4.40 -5.08 -12.77
N ILE A 228 5.47 -4.49 -13.28
CA ILE A 228 5.70 -3.04 -13.16
C ILE A 228 4.68 -2.26 -14.00
N ALA A 229 4.32 -2.77 -15.17
CA ALA A 229 3.42 -2.10 -16.09
C ALA A 229 2.01 -1.91 -15.54
N SER A 230 1.32 -0.88 -16.03
CA SER A 230 -0.09 -0.63 -15.71
C SER A 230 -0.97 -1.73 -16.29
N SER A 231 -0.67 -2.13 -17.53
CA SER A 231 -1.25 -3.32 -18.14
C SER A 231 -0.21 -4.04 -18.99
N SER A 232 -0.35 -5.37 -19.07
CA SER A 232 0.57 -6.21 -19.84
C SER A 232 -0.12 -7.44 -20.41
N THR A 233 0.40 -7.91 -21.54
CA THR A 233 -0.04 -9.11 -22.27
C THR A 233 1.18 -9.82 -22.82
N ILE A 234 1.16 -11.15 -22.73
CA ILE A 234 2.12 -12.03 -23.40
C ILE A 234 1.35 -12.92 -24.35
N ASP A 235 1.75 -12.93 -25.62
CA ASP A 235 1.36 -13.92 -26.61
C ASP A 235 2.51 -14.89 -26.89
N ASN A 236 2.33 -15.82 -27.83
CA ASN A 236 3.32 -16.86 -28.15
C ASN A 236 4.71 -16.33 -28.51
N THR A 237 4.83 -15.07 -28.93
CA THR A 237 6.03 -14.50 -29.56
C THR A 237 6.47 -13.18 -28.96
N HIS A 238 5.55 -12.35 -28.48
CA HIS A 238 5.83 -10.99 -28.01
C HIS A 238 5.29 -10.76 -26.61
N VAL A 239 6.00 -9.90 -25.88
CA VAL A 239 5.51 -9.24 -24.67
C VAL A 239 5.15 -7.80 -25.02
N LYS A 240 3.96 -7.38 -24.61
CA LYS A 240 3.49 -6.01 -24.73
C LYS A 240 3.08 -5.46 -23.37
N CYS A 241 3.62 -4.28 -23.05
CA CYS A 241 3.42 -3.62 -21.76
C CYS A 241 3.08 -2.14 -21.99
N ILE A 242 2.09 -1.65 -21.26
CA ILE A 242 1.70 -0.24 -21.23
C ILE A 242 1.97 0.30 -19.83
N ILE A 243 2.79 1.34 -19.74
CA ILE A 243 3.08 2.04 -18.49
C ILE A 243 2.42 3.41 -18.55
N ASN A 244 1.39 3.59 -17.71
CA ASN A 244 0.72 4.86 -17.53
C ASN A 244 1.30 5.57 -16.30
N GLY A 245 2.22 6.50 -16.55
CA GLY A 245 2.74 7.44 -15.55
C GLY A 245 2.33 8.88 -15.89
N GLN A 246 3.25 9.83 -15.76
CA GLN A 246 3.05 11.21 -16.24
C GLN A 246 2.81 11.27 -17.75
N ARG A 247 3.28 10.25 -18.47
CA ARG A 247 2.92 9.96 -19.85
C ARG A 247 2.66 8.47 -20.00
N SER A 248 1.91 8.10 -21.03
CA SER A 248 1.77 6.70 -21.42
C SER A 248 2.93 6.31 -22.33
N ILE A 249 3.60 5.20 -22.01
CA ILE A 249 4.59 4.56 -22.88
C ILE A 249 4.13 3.13 -23.20
N THR A 250 4.37 2.69 -24.43
CA THR A 250 4.14 1.32 -24.86
C THR A 250 5.47 0.66 -25.16
N PHE A 251 5.68 -0.52 -24.60
CA PHE A 251 6.81 -1.39 -24.87
C PHE A 251 6.31 -2.66 -25.51
N GLU A 252 6.91 -3.04 -26.63
CA GLU A 252 6.61 -4.27 -27.33
C GLU A 252 7.93 -4.86 -27.84
N ARG A 253 8.14 -6.15 -27.56
CA ARG A 253 9.35 -6.85 -27.97
C ARG A 253 9.10 -8.36 -28.08
N ARG A 254 9.80 -9.03 -28.98
CA ARG A 254 9.85 -10.50 -29.01
C ARG A 254 10.41 -11.04 -27.71
N LEU A 255 9.86 -12.13 -27.21
CA LEU A 255 10.32 -12.77 -25.98
C LEU A 255 11.82 -13.10 -26.03
N GLU A 256 12.28 -13.58 -27.20
CA GLU A 256 13.69 -13.93 -27.47
C GLU A 256 14.66 -12.74 -27.56
N ASP A 257 14.15 -11.50 -27.64
CA ASP A 257 14.97 -10.29 -27.75
C ASP A 257 15.07 -9.50 -26.42
N VAL A 258 14.42 -9.99 -25.35
CA VAL A 258 14.45 -9.36 -24.02
C VAL A 258 15.75 -9.74 -23.29
N ASN A 259 16.66 -8.78 -23.18
CA ASN A 259 17.90 -8.97 -22.42
C ASN A 259 17.63 -9.00 -20.91
N ASN A 260 18.52 -9.66 -20.16
CA ASN A 260 18.49 -9.68 -18.70
C ASN A 260 18.66 -8.26 -18.13
N SER A 261 17.76 -7.86 -17.22
CA SER A 261 17.90 -6.65 -16.42
C SER A 261 17.62 -6.95 -14.95
N LYS A 262 18.68 -6.93 -14.13
CA LYS A 262 18.56 -7.06 -12.68
C LYS A 262 17.83 -5.84 -12.08
N THR A 263 18.09 -4.65 -12.59
CA THR A 263 17.45 -3.41 -12.13
C THR A 263 15.93 -3.47 -12.22
N LEU A 264 15.39 -4.01 -13.32
CA LEU A 264 13.94 -4.18 -13.47
C LEU A 264 13.37 -5.13 -12.42
N TYR A 265 14.08 -6.21 -12.11
CA TYR A 265 13.70 -7.10 -11.00
C TYR A 265 13.80 -6.41 -9.64
N ASP A 266 14.84 -5.60 -9.39
CA ASP A 266 14.99 -4.84 -8.15
C ASP A 266 13.86 -3.82 -7.96
N ILE A 267 13.41 -3.16 -9.03
CA ILE A 267 12.23 -2.28 -9.03
C ILE A 267 10.96 -3.08 -8.70
N TYR A 268 10.77 -4.24 -9.34
CA TYR A 268 9.64 -5.14 -9.04
C TYR A 268 9.63 -5.52 -7.55
N ILE A 269 10.76 -6.01 -7.02
CA ILE A 269 10.88 -6.39 -5.60
C ILE A 269 10.56 -5.19 -4.71
N TRP A 270 11.07 -4.01 -5.01
CA TRP A 270 10.82 -2.81 -4.22
C TRP A 270 9.34 -2.38 -4.20
N ILE A 271 8.63 -2.49 -5.33
CA ILE A 271 7.19 -2.16 -5.41
C ILE A 271 6.37 -3.12 -4.54
N PHE A 272 6.66 -4.42 -4.63
CA PHE A 272 5.84 -5.48 -4.03
C PHE A 272 6.38 -6.03 -2.70
N THR A 273 7.29 -5.30 -2.06
CA THR A 273 7.81 -5.60 -0.72
C THR A 273 7.68 -4.36 0.17
N ASP A 274 6.96 -4.49 1.29
CA ASP A 274 6.71 -3.46 2.30
C ASP A 274 6.02 -2.17 1.81
N GLY A 275 5.35 -1.43 2.71
CA GLY A 275 4.74 -0.13 2.41
C GLY A 275 3.53 -0.20 1.47
N ASN A 276 3.08 0.98 1.00
CA ASN A 276 1.90 1.06 0.12
C ASN A 276 2.28 0.72 -1.33
N ILE A 277 1.84 -0.45 -1.79
CA ILE A 277 2.11 -0.98 -3.14
C ILE A 277 1.61 -0.04 -4.23
N VAL A 278 0.42 0.56 -4.05
CA VAL A 278 -0.21 1.44 -5.05
C VAL A 278 0.64 2.69 -5.23
N ASP A 279 1.01 3.37 -4.13
CA ASP A 279 1.84 4.57 -4.19
C ASP A 279 3.21 4.29 -4.81
N LYS A 280 3.86 3.20 -4.39
CA LYS A 280 5.15 2.77 -4.96
C LYS A 280 5.06 2.48 -6.45
N ALA A 281 4.03 1.74 -6.89
CA ALA A 281 3.82 1.43 -8.29
C ALA A 281 3.58 2.71 -9.11
N VAL A 282 2.73 3.62 -8.63
CA VAL A 282 2.46 4.91 -9.30
C VAL A 282 3.73 5.74 -9.44
N ILE A 283 4.54 5.87 -8.38
CA ILE A 283 5.79 6.62 -8.44
C ILE A 283 6.80 5.96 -9.39
N ALA A 284 6.97 4.64 -9.31
CA ALA A 284 7.84 3.91 -10.22
C ALA A 284 7.45 4.15 -11.68
N ARG A 285 6.16 3.99 -12.03
CA ARG A 285 5.64 4.22 -13.37
C ARG A 285 5.83 5.65 -13.84
N ASN A 286 5.63 6.63 -12.95
CA ASN A 286 5.87 8.05 -13.26
C ASN A 286 7.33 8.30 -13.66
N ILE A 287 8.28 7.86 -12.85
CA ILE A 287 9.72 8.05 -13.13
C ILE A 287 10.15 7.26 -14.38
N ILE A 288 9.73 6.00 -14.51
CA ILE A 288 10.00 5.17 -15.69
C ILE A 288 9.45 5.82 -16.95
N SER A 289 8.21 6.31 -16.92
CA SER A 289 7.58 6.97 -18.07
C SER A 289 8.31 8.23 -18.52
N LEU A 290 8.95 8.95 -17.59
CA LEU A 290 9.76 10.13 -17.91
C LEU A 290 11.11 9.75 -18.51
N HIS A 291 11.78 8.73 -17.96
CA HIS A 291 13.08 8.26 -18.44
C HIS A 291 12.98 7.63 -19.83
N CYS A 292 12.00 6.75 -20.04
CA CYS A 292 11.79 6.02 -21.30
C CYS A 292 11.21 6.88 -22.43
N LYS A 293 11.24 8.21 -22.31
CA LYS A 293 10.97 9.12 -23.43
C LYS A 293 12.01 8.95 -24.55
N TYR A 294 13.24 8.61 -24.20
CA TYR A 294 14.38 8.56 -25.15
C TYR A 294 15.12 7.22 -25.14
N CYS A 295 14.78 6.31 -24.23
CA CYS A 295 15.48 5.03 -24.03
C CYS A 295 14.47 3.89 -23.89
N SER A 296 14.89 2.67 -24.19
CA SER A 296 14.05 1.48 -23.98
C SER A 296 13.80 1.24 -22.49
N ILE A 297 12.70 0.58 -22.15
CA ILE A 297 12.46 0.08 -20.79
C ILE A 297 13.58 -0.87 -20.34
N LEU A 298 14.17 -1.61 -21.29
CA LEU A 298 15.27 -2.53 -20.99
C LEU A 298 16.59 -1.82 -20.67
N ASP A 299 16.72 -0.54 -20.99
CA ASP A 299 17.91 0.26 -20.72
C ASP A 299 17.86 0.94 -19.34
N ILE A 300 16.87 0.59 -18.51
CA ILE A 300 16.73 1.11 -17.15
C ILE A 300 17.88 0.61 -16.28
N ASP A 301 18.64 1.56 -15.76
CA ASP A 301 19.82 1.33 -14.93
C ASP A 301 19.58 1.68 -13.45
N SER A 302 20.60 1.47 -12.63
CA SER A 302 20.54 1.76 -11.19
C SER A 302 20.25 3.23 -10.88
N SER A 303 20.57 4.17 -11.78
CA SER A 303 20.31 5.59 -11.55
C SER A 303 18.81 5.91 -11.56
N VAL A 304 18.07 5.26 -12.48
CA VAL A 304 16.60 5.33 -12.53
C VAL A 304 16.00 4.71 -11.28
N PHE A 305 16.51 3.55 -10.84
CA PHE A 305 16.02 2.92 -9.61
C PHE A 305 16.23 3.79 -8.37
N ILE A 306 17.41 4.42 -8.23
CA ILE A 306 17.68 5.39 -7.15
C ILE A 306 16.71 6.57 -7.22
N SER A 307 16.39 7.06 -8.43
CA SER A 307 15.44 8.15 -8.63
C SER A 307 14.03 7.76 -8.16
N ILE A 308 13.57 6.53 -8.45
CA ILE A 308 12.29 6.01 -7.94
C ILE A 308 12.27 6.02 -6.41
N ILE A 309 13.30 5.47 -5.77
CA ILE A 309 13.40 5.40 -4.31
C ILE A 309 13.42 6.81 -3.70
N SER A 310 14.20 7.72 -4.28
CA SER A 310 14.30 9.11 -3.82
C SER A 310 12.95 9.84 -3.94
N SER A 311 12.24 9.69 -5.06
CA SER A 311 10.91 10.27 -5.26
C SER A 311 9.89 9.74 -4.26
N TYR A 312 9.91 8.45 -3.93
CA TYR A 312 9.03 7.91 -2.88
C TYR A 312 9.36 8.46 -1.50
N ARG A 313 10.65 8.63 -1.16
CA ARG A 313 11.07 9.26 0.10
C ARG A 313 10.63 10.72 0.18
N LEU A 314 10.72 11.47 -0.92
CA LEU A 314 10.24 12.84 -1.00
C LEU A 314 8.72 12.90 -0.83
N TYR A 315 7.97 12.03 -1.50
CA TYR A 315 6.52 11.90 -1.35
C TYR A 315 6.12 11.67 0.12
N LEU A 316 6.78 10.74 0.81
CA LEU A 316 6.52 10.50 2.24
C LEU A 316 6.84 11.74 3.09
N LYS A 317 7.96 12.43 2.82
CA LYS A 317 8.35 13.64 3.56
C LYS A 317 7.38 14.79 3.32
N GLU A 318 6.94 15.01 2.09
CA GLU A 318 5.98 16.05 1.74
C GLU A 318 4.61 15.78 2.38
N ASN A 319 4.14 14.53 2.37
CA ASN A 319 2.88 14.17 3.03
C ASN A 319 2.94 14.41 4.54
N VAL A 320 4.02 14.02 5.21
CA VAL A 320 4.22 14.31 6.64
C VAL A 320 4.29 15.82 6.87
N SER A 321 4.97 16.58 6.00
CA SER A 321 5.05 18.03 6.09
C SER A 321 3.68 18.69 5.94
N GLN A 322 2.87 18.27 4.97
CA GLN A 322 1.51 18.79 4.76
C GLN A 322 0.60 18.48 5.95
N TYR A 323 0.73 17.28 6.53
CA TYR A 323 0.03 16.92 7.76
C TYR A 323 0.44 17.83 8.94
N LEU A 324 1.74 18.05 9.15
CA LEU A 324 2.23 18.93 10.22
C LEU A 324 1.82 20.40 10.00
N GLU A 325 1.82 20.85 8.74
CA GLU A 325 1.35 22.19 8.36
C GLU A 325 -0.14 22.35 8.65
N ALA A 326 -0.96 21.34 8.33
CA ALA A 326 -2.39 21.33 8.67
C ALA A 326 -2.58 21.40 10.20
N LYS A 327 -1.86 20.59 10.98
CA LYS A 327 -1.89 20.64 12.44
C LYS A 327 -1.53 22.04 12.97
N THR A 328 -0.47 22.64 12.42
CA THR A 328 -0.01 23.98 12.82
C THR A 328 -1.02 25.07 12.49
N LYS A 329 -1.60 25.05 11.28
CA LYS A 329 -2.63 26.02 10.86
C LYS A 329 -3.88 25.95 11.72
N VAL A 330 -4.30 24.75 12.15
CA VAL A 330 -5.43 24.61 13.08
C VAL A 330 -5.09 25.24 14.43
N SER A 331 -3.91 24.99 14.97
CA SER A 331 -3.45 25.61 16.23
C SER A 331 -3.34 27.14 16.13
N GLU A 332 -2.82 27.67 15.02
CA GLU A 332 -2.78 29.12 14.75
C GLU A 332 -4.19 29.72 14.68
N PHE A 333 -5.13 29.03 14.06
CA PHE A 333 -6.52 29.48 13.98
C PHE A 333 -7.20 29.44 15.36
N ILE A 334 -6.94 28.42 16.19
CA ILE A 334 -7.43 28.36 17.58
C ILE A 334 -6.87 29.53 18.39
N SER A 335 -5.56 29.81 18.28
CA SER A 335 -4.94 30.97 18.93
C SER A 335 -5.56 32.30 18.47
N THR A 336 -5.82 32.42 17.16
CA THR A 336 -6.48 33.58 16.56
C THR A 336 -7.93 33.74 17.02
N ILE A 337 -8.67 32.63 17.20
CA ILE A 337 -10.01 32.65 17.80
C ILE A 337 -9.92 33.18 19.23
N GLY A 338 -8.99 32.67 20.04
CA GLY A 338 -8.78 33.12 21.42
C GLY A 338 -8.47 34.61 21.52
N SER A 339 -7.56 35.11 20.67
CA SER A 339 -7.22 36.54 20.64
C SER A 339 -8.38 37.43 20.19
N LYS A 340 -9.11 37.05 19.13
CA LYS A 340 -10.31 37.80 18.69
C LYS A 340 -11.43 37.80 19.75
N MET A 341 -11.55 36.71 20.50
CA MET A 341 -12.53 36.60 21.58
C MET A 341 -12.22 37.61 22.69
N THR A 342 -10.96 37.68 23.13
CA THR A 342 -10.51 38.65 24.15
C THR A 342 -10.59 40.09 23.66
N GLU A 343 -10.25 40.38 22.39
CA GLU A 343 -10.40 41.70 21.77
C GLU A 343 -11.87 42.18 21.78
N SER A 344 -12.83 41.28 21.56
CA SER A 344 -14.26 41.63 21.53
C SER A 344 -14.77 42.21 22.87
N ALA A 345 -14.15 41.86 24.01
CA ALA A 345 -14.48 42.48 25.29
C ALA A 345 -13.99 43.94 25.39
N TYR A 346 -12.84 44.25 24.79
CA TYR A 346 -12.27 45.60 24.79
C TYR A 346 -13.04 46.56 23.88
N GLU A 347 -13.82 46.06 22.92
CA GLU A 347 -14.71 46.90 22.11
C GLU A 347 -15.73 47.65 22.97
N LEU A 348 -16.32 46.98 23.97
CA LEU A 348 -17.25 47.60 24.92
C LEU A 348 -16.56 48.72 25.74
N LEU A 349 -15.32 48.49 26.17
CA LEU A 349 -14.51 49.51 26.86
C LEU A 349 -14.17 50.69 25.94
N ASN A 350 -13.88 50.44 24.66
CA ASN A 350 -13.58 51.48 23.70
C ASN A 350 -14.82 52.32 23.38
N ASP A 351 -15.99 51.71 23.27
CA ASP A 351 -17.25 52.42 23.12
C ASP A 351 -17.58 53.25 24.36
N PHE A 352 -17.27 52.73 25.57
CA PHE A 352 -17.37 53.51 26.80
C PHE A 352 -16.46 54.75 26.78
N LYS A 353 -15.20 54.60 26.36
CA LYS A 353 -14.26 55.74 26.22
C LYS A 353 -14.79 56.80 25.25
N LYS A 354 -15.34 56.39 24.10
CA LYS A 354 -15.98 57.32 23.15
C LYS A 354 -17.16 58.05 23.79
N ASN A 355 -17.98 57.34 24.57
CA ASN A 355 -19.10 57.92 25.29
C ASN A 355 -18.64 58.96 26.33
N ILE A 356 -17.60 58.65 27.13
CA ILE A 356 -16.96 59.59 28.05
C ILE A 356 -16.51 60.84 27.31
N ILE A 357 -15.76 60.70 26.21
CA ILE A 357 -15.25 61.83 25.43
C ILE A 357 -16.41 62.70 24.94
N ALA A 358 -17.48 62.11 24.41
CA ALA A 358 -18.65 62.84 23.94
C ALA A 358 -19.32 63.64 25.08
N ILE A 359 -19.48 63.03 26.27
CA ILE A 359 -20.06 63.68 27.45
C ILE A 359 -19.17 64.83 27.93
N PHE A 360 -17.86 64.61 28.07
CA PHE A 360 -16.91 65.66 28.49
C PHE A 360 -16.80 66.80 27.48
N SER A 361 -16.82 66.50 26.18
CA SER A 361 -16.85 67.53 25.13
C SER A 361 -18.10 68.39 25.24
N PHE A 362 -19.27 67.77 25.49
CA PHE A 362 -20.50 68.52 25.74
C PHE A 362 -20.38 69.42 26.99
N PHE A 363 -19.92 68.88 28.12
CA PHE A 363 -19.69 69.65 29.34
C PHE A 363 -18.75 70.83 29.13
N LEU A 364 -17.64 70.63 28.42
CA LEU A 364 -16.67 71.68 28.09
C LEU A 364 -17.33 72.79 27.26
N THR A 365 -18.13 72.43 26.24
CA THR A 365 -18.86 73.39 25.43
C THR A 365 -19.85 74.21 26.27
N VAL A 366 -20.60 73.57 27.18
CA VAL A 366 -21.52 74.26 28.09
C VAL A 366 -20.79 75.25 28.98
N ILE A 367 -19.66 74.85 29.58
CA ILE A 367 -18.84 75.73 30.42
C ILE A 367 -18.29 76.90 29.59
N LEU A 368 -17.76 76.66 28.40
CA LEU A 368 -17.20 77.69 27.53
C LEU A 368 -18.25 78.74 27.15
N VAL A 369 -19.45 78.31 26.74
CA VAL A 369 -20.56 79.19 26.38
C VAL A 369 -21.01 80.03 27.58
N ASN A 370 -21.04 79.42 28.77
CA ASN A 370 -21.42 80.12 29.99
C ASN A 370 -20.38 81.17 30.42
N VAL A 371 -19.07 80.86 30.32
CA VAL A 371 -17.98 81.82 30.63
C VAL A 371 -17.99 83.05 29.72
N VAL A 372 -18.46 82.91 28.47
CA VAL A 372 -18.58 84.01 27.51
C VAL A 372 -19.85 84.86 27.73
N SER A 373 -20.77 84.42 28.60
CA SER A 373 -22.05 85.08 28.86
C SER A 373 -21.96 86.21 29.90
N GLU A 374 -22.97 87.09 29.94
CA GLU A 374 -22.99 88.33 30.74
C GLU A 374 -22.89 88.14 32.27
N HIS A 375 -23.06 86.90 32.76
CA HIS A 375 -22.89 86.50 34.17
C HIS A 375 -22.02 85.24 34.28
N PRO A 376 -20.69 85.36 34.45
CA PRO A 376 -19.82 84.20 34.53
C PRO A 376 -20.09 83.39 35.82
N LEU A 377 -20.36 82.09 35.66
CA LEU A 377 -20.48 81.08 36.74
C LEU A 377 -21.74 81.15 37.62
N GLU A 378 -22.63 82.14 37.45
CA GLU A 378 -23.97 82.10 38.07
C GLU A 378 -24.94 81.35 37.16
N ASN A 379 -25.63 80.32 37.68
CA ASN A 379 -26.54 79.43 36.96
C ASN A 379 -25.90 78.56 35.86
N LEU A 380 -24.78 77.91 36.16
CA LEU A 380 -24.11 76.98 35.22
C LEU A 380 -24.99 75.79 34.79
N LEU A 381 -25.93 75.38 35.65
CA LEU A 381 -26.92 74.33 35.41
C LEU A 381 -28.33 74.91 35.56
N THR A 382 -28.80 75.66 34.54
CA THR A 382 -30.22 76.03 34.45
C THR A 382 -31.07 74.78 34.18
N ARG A 383 -32.36 74.84 34.52
CA ARG A 383 -33.32 73.75 34.31
C ARG A 383 -33.31 73.19 32.88
N GLU A 384 -33.20 74.07 31.88
CA GLU A 384 -33.14 73.67 30.46
C GLU A 384 -31.87 72.88 30.14
N ILE A 385 -30.72 73.28 30.69
CA ILE A 385 -29.45 72.56 30.55
C ILE A 385 -29.49 71.23 31.30
N THR A 386 -30.09 71.19 32.49
CA THR A 386 -30.27 69.94 33.28
C THR A 386 -31.09 68.90 32.52
N VAL A 387 -32.21 69.29 31.89
CA VAL A 387 -33.03 68.36 31.08
C VAL A 387 -32.27 67.82 29.87
N ILE A 388 -31.50 68.68 29.18
CA ILE A 388 -30.66 68.23 28.04
C ILE A 388 -29.59 67.24 28.52
N MET A 389 -28.99 67.47 29.68
CA MET A 389 -27.99 66.59 30.28
C MET A 389 -28.54 65.23 30.66
N GLU A 390 -29.73 65.19 31.26
CA GLU A 390 -30.44 63.94 31.55
C GLU A 390 -30.77 63.16 30.27
N LEU A 391 -31.17 63.85 29.20
CA LEU A 391 -31.41 63.24 27.90
C LEU A 391 -30.13 62.64 27.30
N ILE A 392 -28.97 63.31 27.46
CA ILE A 392 -27.66 62.78 27.05
C ILE A 392 -27.29 61.53 27.86
N LEU A 393 -27.55 61.52 29.17
CA LEU A 393 -27.33 60.33 30.01
C LEU A 393 -28.24 59.17 29.62
N LEU A 394 -29.50 59.44 29.28
CA LEU A 394 -30.41 58.43 28.75
C LEU A 394 -29.92 57.91 27.39
N GLY A 395 -29.39 58.79 26.54
CA GLY A 395 -28.69 58.41 25.30
C GLY A 395 -27.46 57.53 25.54
N SER A 396 -26.70 57.78 26.61
CA SER A 396 -25.57 56.93 27.03
C SER A 396 -26.02 55.52 27.43
N LEU A 397 -27.14 55.40 28.16
CA LEU A 397 -27.72 54.10 28.49
C LEU A 397 -28.20 53.34 27.24
N ALA A 398 -28.87 54.03 26.32
CA ALA A 398 -29.30 53.42 25.06
C ALA A 398 -28.09 52.95 24.23
N TYR A 399 -27.04 53.77 24.15
CA TYR A 399 -25.79 53.42 23.47
C TYR A 399 -25.10 52.22 24.13
N TYR A 400 -25.05 52.17 25.46
CA TYR A 400 -24.54 51.02 26.22
C TYR A 400 -25.26 49.72 25.85
N PHE A 401 -26.60 49.70 25.80
CA PHE A 401 -27.34 48.48 25.45
C PHE A 401 -27.03 48.00 24.02
N ILE A 402 -26.91 48.93 23.06
CA ILE A 402 -26.55 48.59 21.68
C ILE A 402 -25.14 47.97 21.63
N SER A 403 -24.15 48.61 22.28
CA SER A 403 -22.78 48.09 22.34
C SER A 403 -22.71 46.74 23.06
N LEU A 404 -23.48 46.53 24.14
CA LEU A 404 -23.53 45.25 24.85
C LEU A 404 -24.09 44.13 23.96
N ILE A 405 -25.20 44.37 23.25
CA ILE A 405 -25.79 43.40 22.34
C ILE A 405 -24.82 43.04 21.21
N GLN A 406 -24.13 44.05 20.66
CA GLN A 406 -23.13 43.86 19.62
C GLN A 406 -21.97 42.98 20.11
N SER A 407 -21.38 43.30 21.27
CA SER A 407 -20.28 42.51 21.84
C SER A 407 -20.69 41.06 22.14
N ILE A 408 -21.87 40.84 22.72
CA ILE A 408 -22.38 39.47 23.00
C ILE A 408 -22.58 38.69 21.69
N SER A 409 -23.17 39.33 20.68
CA SER A 409 -23.43 38.68 19.38
C SER A 409 -22.14 38.28 18.68
N ARG A 410 -21.10 39.13 18.76
CA ARG A 410 -19.78 38.83 18.21
C ARG A 410 -19.11 37.65 18.92
N VAL A 411 -19.16 37.59 20.25
CA VAL A 411 -18.62 36.46 21.03
C VAL A 411 -19.33 35.16 20.67
N LYS A 412 -20.67 35.17 20.51
CA LYS A 412 -21.43 34.00 20.04
C LYS A 412 -21.03 33.56 18.62
N GLY A 413 -20.80 34.52 17.72
CA GLY A 413 -20.31 34.25 16.37
C GLY A 413 -18.96 33.53 16.37
N ILE A 414 -18.01 34.01 17.19
CA ILE A 414 -16.68 33.41 17.36
C ILE A 414 -16.79 31.98 17.93
N GLN A 415 -17.67 31.76 18.91
CA GLN A 415 -17.92 30.42 19.46
C GLN A 415 -18.45 29.44 18.41
N LYS A 416 -19.36 29.89 17.54
CA LYS A 416 -19.84 29.06 16.43
C LYS A 416 -18.72 28.71 15.46
N SER A 417 -17.84 29.66 15.14
CA SER A 417 -16.66 29.42 14.29
C SER A 417 -15.72 28.38 14.88
N TYR A 418 -15.50 28.38 16.19
CA TYR A 418 -14.67 27.39 16.88
C TYR A 418 -15.20 25.96 16.72
N TYR A 419 -16.47 25.72 17.04
CA TYR A 419 -17.05 24.37 16.89
C TYR A 419 -17.17 23.93 15.43
N SER A 420 -17.41 24.87 14.51
CA SER A 420 -17.42 24.56 13.08
C SER A 420 -16.03 24.12 12.60
N LEU A 421 -14.97 24.79 13.07
CA LEU A 421 -13.59 24.38 12.80
C LEU A 421 -13.33 22.96 13.31
N ARG A 422 -13.66 22.68 14.58
CA ARG A 422 -13.47 21.33 15.16
C ARG A 422 -14.16 20.27 14.31
N SER A 423 -15.43 20.50 13.95
CA SER A 423 -16.22 19.56 13.13
C SER A 423 -15.62 19.32 11.74
N ASN A 424 -15.06 20.34 11.09
CA ASN A 424 -14.49 20.21 9.74
C ASN A 424 -13.27 19.27 9.68
N TYR A 425 -12.58 19.08 10.80
CA TYR A 425 -11.35 18.28 10.86
C TYR A 425 -11.54 16.88 11.46
N VAL A 426 -12.75 16.51 11.89
CA VAL A 426 -13.07 15.15 12.41
C VAL A 426 -12.85 14.05 11.36
N GLY A 427 -12.97 14.38 10.06
CA GLY A 427 -12.68 13.44 8.96
C GLY A 427 -11.21 13.39 8.53
N VAL A 428 -10.35 14.21 9.12
CA VAL A 428 -8.93 14.37 8.71
C VAL A 428 -7.98 13.86 9.80
N PHE A 429 -8.26 14.17 11.07
CA PHE A 429 -7.46 13.75 12.22
C PHE A 429 -8.18 12.67 13.02
N LEU A 430 -7.41 11.86 13.75
CA LEU A 430 -7.95 10.91 14.71
C LEU A 430 -8.61 11.64 15.89
N PRO A 431 -9.63 11.06 16.55
CA PRO A 431 -10.32 11.69 17.67
C PRO A 431 -9.39 12.15 18.80
N GLU A 432 -8.37 11.34 19.13
CA GLU A 432 -7.38 11.64 20.17
C GLU A 432 -6.50 12.85 19.78
N GLU A 433 -6.17 12.98 18.50
CA GLU A 433 -5.39 14.10 17.97
C GLU A 433 -6.21 15.39 17.95
N ILE A 434 -7.51 15.31 17.66
CA ILE A 434 -8.43 16.45 17.76
C ILE A 434 -8.43 16.99 19.18
N ASP A 435 -8.55 16.13 20.19
CA ASP A 435 -8.58 16.58 21.58
C ASP A 435 -7.25 17.17 22.04
N ASP A 436 -6.11 16.66 21.53
CA ASP A 436 -4.78 17.24 21.74
C ASP A 436 -4.64 18.64 21.11
N ILE A 437 -4.98 18.77 19.82
CA ILE A 437 -4.90 20.04 19.07
C ILE A 437 -5.80 21.11 19.69
N PHE A 438 -7.00 20.73 20.13
CA PHE A 438 -7.96 21.64 20.75
C PHE A 438 -7.71 21.81 22.26
N ASN A 439 -6.69 21.13 22.82
CA ASN A 439 -6.37 21.11 24.26
C ASN A 439 -7.62 20.89 25.12
N LYS A 440 -8.47 19.93 24.73
CA LYS A 440 -9.76 19.62 25.37
C LYS A 440 -10.65 20.85 25.59
N ASP A 441 -10.62 21.78 24.65
CA ASP A 441 -11.33 23.07 24.69
C ASP A 441 -10.88 24.02 25.82
N ASN A 442 -9.82 23.70 26.58
CA ASN A 442 -9.36 24.48 27.73
C ASN A 442 -9.07 25.94 27.35
N VAL A 443 -8.22 26.15 26.34
CA VAL A 443 -7.82 27.49 25.88
C VAL A 443 -9.03 28.31 25.43
N PHE A 444 -10.01 27.67 24.80
CA PHE A 444 -11.23 28.35 24.36
C PHE A 444 -12.12 28.71 25.55
N SER A 445 -12.30 27.78 26.49
CA SER A 445 -13.12 27.97 27.70
C SER A 445 -12.55 29.05 28.63
N GLU A 446 -11.23 29.06 28.86
CA GLU A 446 -10.55 30.09 29.67
C GLU A 446 -10.76 31.49 29.08
N ASN A 447 -10.55 31.65 27.77
CA ASN A 447 -10.79 32.92 27.09
C ASN A 447 -12.26 33.35 27.16
N GLN A 448 -13.19 32.40 27.08
CA GLN A 448 -14.62 32.67 27.20
C GLN A 448 -15.00 33.17 28.61
N GLU A 449 -14.40 32.62 29.67
CA GLU A 449 -14.58 33.09 31.04
C GLU A 449 -14.01 34.49 31.25
N VAL A 450 -12.78 34.74 30.79
CA VAL A 450 -12.13 36.07 30.87
C VAL A 450 -12.98 37.14 30.18
N VAL A 451 -13.52 36.83 28.99
CA VAL A 451 -14.38 37.76 28.25
C VAL A 451 -15.68 38.03 28.97
N LYS A 452 -16.35 37.01 29.51
CA LYS A 452 -17.56 37.20 30.32
C LYS A 452 -17.29 38.11 31.52
N LYS A 453 -16.20 37.88 32.24
CA LYS A 453 -15.78 38.70 33.39
C LYS A 453 -15.52 40.16 32.99
N ASN A 454 -14.82 40.38 31.88
CA ASN A 454 -14.54 41.71 31.37
C ASN A 454 -15.81 42.44 30.91
N LEU A 455 -16.74 41.75 30.23
CA LEU A 455 -18.03 42.34 29.84
C LEU A 455 -18.85 42.78 31.06
N ILE A 456 -18.88 41.98 32.12
CA ILE A 456 -19.55 42.33 33.38
C ILE A 456 -18.87 43.53 34.04
N LEU A 457 -17.53 43.51 34.13
CA LEU A 457 -16.76 44.59 34.74
C LEU A 457 -16.96 45.92 34.00
N PHE A 458 -16.81 45.93 32.68
CA PHE A 458 -16.98 47.14 31.87
C PHE A 458 -18.43 47.65 31.89
N SER A 459 -19.40 46.73 31.92
CA SER A 459 -20.81 47.08 32.14
C SER A 459 -21.04 47.76 33.49
N ALA A 460 -20.48 47.21 34.57
CA ALA A 460 -20.61 47.78 35.90
C ALA A 460 -19.95 49.17 35.99
N ILE A 461 -18.79 49.35 35.35
CA ILE A 461 -18.10 50.65 35.28
C ILE A 461 -18.96 51.67 34.52
N TRP A 462 -19.52 51.30 33.36
CA TRP A 462 -20.34 52.21 32.56
C TRP A 462 -21.62 52.61 33.29
N ILE A 463 -22.37 51.63 33.81
CA ILE A 463 -23.61 51.89 34.56
C ILE A 463 -23.31 52.72 35.81
N GLY A 464 -22.26 52.39 36.55
CA GLY A 464 -21.82 53.16 37.71
C GLY A 464 -21.47 54.61 37.36
N PHE A 465 -20.76 54.83 36.25
CA PHE A 465 -20.47 56.18 35.74
C PHE A 465 -21.73 56.98 35.45
N VAL A 466 -22.72 56.38 34.76
CA VAL A 466 -24.00 57.05 34.46
C VAL A 466 -24.75 57.40 35.75
N ILE A 467 -24.81 56.49 36.72
CA ILE A 467 -25.47 56.72 38.02
C ILE A 467 -24.79 57.86 38.78
N ILE A 468 -23.45 57.85 38.88
CA ILE A 468 -22.70 58.90 39.58
C ILE A 468 -22.89 60.25 38.88
N ALA A 469 -22.83 60.28 37.54
CA ALA A 469 -23.07 61.49 36.76
C ALA A 469 -24.48 62.04 36.98
N PHE A 470 -25.49 61.18 36.98
CA PHE A 470 -26.88 61.53 37.26
C PHE A 470 -27.04 62.14 38.67
N ILE A 471 -26.51 61.48 39.71
CA ILE A 471 -26.55 61.99 41.09
C ILE A 471 -25.85 63.35 41.19
N THR A 472 -24.69 63.51 40.55
CA THR A 472 -23.90 64.75 40.60
C THR A 472 -24.67 65.92 39.96
N ILE A 473 -25.33 65.69 38.84
CA ILE A 473 -26.16 66.69 38.16
C ILE A 473 -27.34 67.09 39.06
N GLU A 474 -28.04 66.12 39.66
CA GLU A 474 -29.18 66.36 40.57
C GLU A 474 -28.79 67.09 41.87
N MET A 475 -27.58 66.86 42.39
CA MET A 475 -27.09 67.55 43.59
C MET A 475 -26.65 69.00 43.32
N THR A 476 -26.16 69.28 42.11
CA THR A 476 -25.53 70.57 41.77
C THR A 476 -26.49 71.52 41.03
N SER A 477 -27.57 71.02 40.44
CA SER A 477 -28.57 71.83 39.75
C SER A 477 -29.38 72.71 40.70
N SER A 478 -29.69 73.94 40.27
CA SER A 478 -30.49 74.91 41.03
C SER A 478 -32.00 74.61 41.01
N ASP A 479 -32.48 73.81 40.05
CA ASP A 479 -33.86 73.29 39.98
C ASP A 479 -33.84 71.80 39.55
N PRO A 480 -33.58 70.87 40.50
CA PRO A 480 -33.41 69.46 40.20
C PRO A 480 -34.73 68.79 39.77
N VAL A 481 -34.68 67.97 38.70
CA VAL A 481 -35.87 67.41 38.07
C VAL A 481 -36.42 66.23 38.89
N PHE A 482 -35.56 65.37 39.43
CA PHE A 482 -35.98 64.14 40.13
C PHE A 482 -35.89 64.21 41.66
N ARG A 483 -35.08 65.12 42.23
CA ARG A 483 -34.98 65.32 43.69
C ARG A 483 -36.32 65.48 44.44
N PRO A 484 -37.35 66.21 43.95
CA PRO A 484 -38.64 66.29 44.64
C PRO A 484 -39.41 64.96 44.67
N TYR A 485 -39.17 64.05 43.72
CA TYR A 485 -39.76 62.71 43.69
C TYR A 485 -39.00 61.72 44.58
N ILE A 486 -37.66 61.79 44.63
CA ILE A 486 -36.82 60.96 45.51
C ILE A 486 -37.10 61.28 46.98
N ASN A 487 -37.22 62.56 47.33
CA ASN A 487 -37.57 62.97 48.70
C ASN A 487 -38.97 62.50 49.12
N ARG A 488 -39.91 62.31 48.19
CA ARG A 488 -41.23 61.70 48.47
C ARG A 488 -41.13 60.19 48.71
N LEU A 489 -40.29 59.49 47.94
CA LEU A 489 -40.07 58.04 48.09
C LEU A 489 -39.35 57.66 49.39
N PHE A 490 -38.42 58.49 49.88
CA PHE A 490 -37.75 58.28 51.17
C PHE A 490 -38.50 58.87 52.37
N ALA A 491 -39.51 59.70 52.16
CA ALA A 491 -40.38 60.20 53.23
C ALA A 491 -41.50 59.20 53.61
N GLU A 492 -41.68 58.12 52.84
CA GLU A 492 -42.65 57.05 53.09
C GLU A 492 -42.01 55.74 53.62
N CYS A 493 -40.73 55.77 54.03
CA CYS A 493 -40.06 54.69 54.77
C CYS A 493 -39.92 55.02 56.26
#